data_AF-Q2PAY0-F1
#
_entry.id   AF-Q2PAY0-F1
#
_cell.length_a   1.000
_cell.length_b   1.000
_cell.length_c   1.000
_cell.angle_alpha   90.00
_cell.angle_beta   90.00
_cell.angle_gamma   90.00
#
_symmetry.space_group_name_H-M   'P 1'
#
loop_
_entity.id
_entity.type
_entity.pdbx_description
1 polymer ?
#
loop_
_entity_poly.entity_id
_entity_poly.type
_entity_poly.pdbx_seq_one_letter_code
_entity_poly.pdbx_strand_id
1 'polypeptide(L)' 'CDDPLSNFLSLKAFSSSSDITGSSSSAQLNWRMGTGGWSPADSNAQQWLQIDLQNRVEITAVATQ' A
#
# COMPACT_ATOMS: atom_id res chain seq x y z
N CYS A 1 20.13 -3.85 5.23
CA CYS A 1 19.25 -3.13 4.30
C CYS A 1 17.87 -3.76 4.39
N ASP A 2 17.29 -3.77 5.60
CA ASP A 2 16.12 -4.61 5.93
C ASP A 2 15.11 -3.83 6.78
N ASP A 3 15.34 -2.53 6.96
CA ASP A 3 14.43 -1.65 7.69
C ASP A 3 13.14 -1.45 6.88
N PRO A 4 11.95 -1.54 7.52
CA PRO A 4 10.68 -1.38 6.84
C PRO A 4 10.50 0.08 6.34
N LEU A 5 10.39 0.24 5.03
CA LEU A 5 10.27 1.55 4.39
C LEU A 5 8.89 2.20 4.61
N SER A 6 7.82 1.41 4.80
CA SER A 6 6.44 1.91 4.85
C SER A 6 6.08 2.71 6.10
N ASN A 7 6.79 2.50 7.22
CA ASN A 7 6.48 3.17 8.49
C ASN A 7 6.80 4.67 8.49
N PHE A 8 7.65 5.11 7.56
CA PHE A 8 8.07 6.51 7.43
C PHE A 8 7.27 7.28 6.38
N LEU A 9 6.32 6.62 5.71
CA LEU A 9 5.55 7.21 4.62
C LEU A 9 4.23 7.79 5.11
N SER A 10 3.88 8.96 4.58
CA SER A 10 2.56 9.57 4.76
C SER A 10 1.48 8.71 4.13
N LEU A 11 0.26 8.73 4.66
CA LEU A 11 -0.91 8.06 4.05
C LEU A 11 -1.18 8.52 2.60
N LYS A 12 -0.69 9.71 2.23
CA LYS A 12 -0.78 10.25 0.86
C LYS A 12 0.21 9.61 -0.13
N ALA A 13 1.17 8.83 0.35
CA ALA A 13 2.10 8.08 -0.49
C ALA A 13 1.43 6.87 -1.17
N PHE A 14 0.26 6.47 -0.70
CA PHE A 14 -0.47 5.31 -1.20
C PHE A 14 -1.50 5.74 -2.23
N SER A 15 -1.50 5.07 -3.37
CA SER A 15 -2.45 5.25 -4.46
C SER A 15 -2.80 3.89 -5.06
N SER A 16 -3.97 3.75 -5.67
CA SER A 16 -4.41 2.51 -6.29
C SER A 16 -5.19 2.77 -7.58
N SER A 17 -5.39 1.73 -8.39
CA SER A 17 -6.29 1.79 -9.53
C SER A 17 -7.75 2.01 -9.13
N SER A 18 -8.16 1.41 -8.01
CA SER A 18 -9.50 1.49 -7.44
C SER A 18 -9.48 1.03 -5.99
N ASP A 19 -10.49 1.44 -5.21
CA ASP A 19 -10.64 1.07 -3.79
C ASP A 19 -12.11 0.75 -3.49
N ILE A 20 -12.38 -0.41 -2.89
CA ILE A 20 -13.75 -0.77 -2.47
C ILE A 20 -14.26 0.10 -1.30
N THR A 21 -13.34 0.56 -0.43
CA THR A 21 -13.65 1.40 0.74
C THR A 21 -13.38 2.88 0.52
N GLY A 22 -12.89 3.25 -0.67
CA GLY A 22 -12.53 4.62 -1.01
C GLY A 22 -11.25 5.15 -0.37
N SER A 23 -10.41 4.28 0.21
CA SER A 23 -9.13 4.69 0.80
C SER A 23 -8.01 3.67 0.61
N SER A 24 -7.02 4.03 -0.21
CA SER A 24 -5.83 3.21 -0.46
C SER A 24 -4.82 3.22 0.69
N SER A 25 -4.97 4.11 1.69
CA SER A 25 -4.05 4.21 2.82
C SER A 25 -4.15 3.04 3.81
N SER A 26 -5.21 2.23 3.71
CA SER A 26 -5.37 0.99 4.46
C SER A 26 -4.43 -0.13 4.00
N ALA A 27 -3.61 0.10 2.98
CA ALA A 27 -2.67 -0.89 2.43
C ALA A 27 -1.40 -1.10 3.26
N GLN A 28 -1.23 -0.39 4.38
CA GLN A 28 -0.08 -0.60 5.27
C GLN A 28 -0.14 -1.98 5.92
N LEU A 29 1.02 -2.65 6.03
CA LEU A 29 1.11 -3.95 6.70
C LEU A 29 0.67 -3.83 8.17
N ASN A 30 -0.10 -4.80 8.65
CA ASN A 30 -0.68 -4.79 10.00
C ASN A 30 -1.62 -3.60 10.27
N TRP A 31 -2.31 -3.08 9.26
CA TRP A 31 -3.34 -2.06 9.44
C TRP A 31 -4.54 -2.61 10.21
N ARG A 32 -4.78 -2.10 11.42
CA ARG A 32 -5.84 -2.61 12.33
C ARG A 32 -7.12 -1.76 12.33
N MET A 33 -7.20 -0.74 11.49
CA MET A 33 -8.37 0.16 11.41
C MET A 33 -9.25 -0.19 10.20
N GLY A 34 -10.53 0.19 10.26
CA GLY A 34 -11.46 0.00 9.14
C GLY A 34 -11.63 -1.47 8.75
N THR A 35 -11.60 -1.76 7.44
CA THR A 35 -11.75 -3.12 6.88
C THR A 35 -10.47 -3.96 6.92
N GLY A 36 -9.40 -3.45 7.54
CA GLY A 36 -8.16 -4.20 7.79
C GLY A 36 -7.19 -4.30 6.62
N GLY A 37 -7.49 -3.69 5.46
CA GLY A 37 -6.62 -3.74 4.29
C GLY A 37 -7.14 -2.97 3.09
N TRP A 38 -6.33 -2.94 2.03
CA TRP A 38 -6.75 -2.47 0.70
C TRP A 38 -7.41 -3.60 -0.08
N SER A 39 -8.42 -3.27 -0.88
CA SER A 39 -9.00 -4.17 -1.86
C SER A 39 -9.50 -3.35 -3.05
N PRO A 40 -9.21 -3.78 -4.30
CA PRO A 40 -9.70 -3.10 -5.48
C PRO A 40 -11.22 -3.25 -5.61
N ALA A 41 -11.83 -2.37 -6.39
CA ALA A 41 -13.26 -2.44 -6.70
C ALA A 41 -13.61 -3.63 -7.62
N ASP A 42 -12.69 -3.96 -8.55
CA ASP A 42 -12.86 -5.07 -9.50
C ASP A 42 -11.88 -6.21 -9.22
N SER A 43 -12.32 -7.45 -9.41
CA SER A 43 -11.46 -8.64 -9.29
C SER A 43 -10.87 -9.00 -10.66
N ASN A 44 -9.81 -8.30 -11.08
CA ASN A 44 -9.09 -8.55 -12.33
C ASN A 44 -7.59 -8.28 -12.21
N ALA A 45 -6.83 -8.67 -13.24
CA ALA A 45 -5.37 -8.59 -13.25
C ALA A 45 -4.82 -7.16 -13.51
N GLN A 46 -5.68 -6.19 -13.82
CA GLN A 46 -5.29 -4.82 -14.14
C GLN A 46 -5.24 -3.92 -12.91
N GLN A 47 -5.63 -4.43 -11.75
CA GLN A 47 -5.62 -3.65 -10.51
C GLN A 47 -4.20 -3.52 -9.94
N TRP A 48 -3.91 -2.37 -9.36
CA TRP A 48 -2.59 -2.08 -8.80
C TRP A 48 -2.68 -1.23 -7.54
N LEU A 49 -1.64 -1.37 -6.71
CA LEU A 49 -1.34 -0.52 -5.57
C LEU A 49 0.06 0.07 -5.77
N GLN A 50 0.17 1.38 -5.66
CA GLN A 50 1.41 2.13 -5.80
C GLN A 50 1.76 2.79 -4.47
N ILE A 51 3.05 2.78 -4.16
CA ILE A 51 3.64 3.44 -2.99
C ILE A 51 4.71 4.41 -3.48
N ASP A 52 4.53 5.70 -3.18
CA ASP A 52 5.54 6.73 -3.43
C ASP A 52 6.57 6.76 -2.28
N LEU A 53 7.80 6.35 -2.58
CA LEU A 53 8.90 6.31 -1.62
C LEU A 53 9.58 7.67 -1.42
N GLN A 54 9.15 8.71 -2.16
CA GLN A 54 9.67 10.08 -2.20
C GLN A 54 11.13 10.20 -2.71
N ASN A 55 12.04 9.39 -2.18
CA ASN A 55 13.45 9.34 -2.56
C ASN A 55 13.77 8.03 -3.27
N ARG A 56 14.83 8.06 -4.08
CA ARG A 56 15.37 6.83 -4.67
C ARG A 56 15.96 5.96 -3.55
N VAL A 57 15.37 4.80 -3.36
CA VAL A 57 15.80 3.79 -2.40
C VAL A 57 15.98 2.45 -3.11
N GLU A 58 16.81 1.59 -2.55
CA GLU A 58 16.93 0.20 -2.99
C GLU A 58 15.83 -0.63 -2.32
N ILE A 59 15.08 -1.39 -3.14
CA ILE A 59 14.06 -2.31 -2.67
C ILE A 59 14.64 -3.72 -2.72
N THR A 60 14.78 -4.36 -1.57
CA THR A 60 15.37 -5.70 -1.43
C THR A 60 14.33 -6.81 -1.26
N ALA A 61 13.13 -6.46 -0.77
CA ALA A 61 12.04 -7.41 -0.55
C ALA A 61 10.67 -6.71 -0.50
N VAL A 62 9.61 -7.51 -0.58
CA VAL A 62 8.21 -7.10 -0.40
C VAL A 62 7.55 -8.07 0.57
N ALA A 63 6.79 -7.54 1.54
CA ALA A 63 5.99 -8.33 2.48
C ALA A 63 4.50 -8.10 2.22
N THR A 64 3.71 -9.16 2.24
CA THR A 64 2.25 -9.17 2.03
C THR A 64 1.54 -9.85 3.21
N GLN A 65 0.23 -9.63 3.37
CA GLN A 65 -0.63 -10.25 4.40
C GLN A 65 -1.82 -10.97 3.74
#